data_AF-A0A944QF51-F1
#
_entry.id   AF-A0A944QF51-F1
#
_cell.length_a   1.000
_cell.length_b   1.000
_cell.length_c   1.000
_cell.angle_alpha   90.00
_cell.angle_beta   90.00
_cell.angle_gamma   90.00
#
_symmetry.space_group_name_H-M   'P 1'
#
loop_
_entity.id
_entity.type
_entity.pdbx_description
1 polymer ?
#
loop_
_entity_poly.entity_id
_entity_poly.type
_entity_poly.pdbx_seq_one_letter_code
_entity_poly.pdbx_strand_id
1 'polypeptide(L)'
;MRGFTFDYTPSDKFDRPDEEVARNGSVYDRSTLARHENLSREVFLILADTDEYDVYSSLAMNYTTPPDILDRIVERFPELRGFAATNPSASADLMRTAPLAEHIAQSIVNFLNQVEATDAERRELMKRYYKLQPPGGPLLGDVWADIRPE
;
A
#
# COMPACT_ATOMS: atom_id res chain seq x y z
N MET A 1 -19.67 24.68 -48.62
CA MET A 1 -18.98 23.90 -47.56
C MET A 1 -19.30 24.55 -46.23
N ARG A 2 -20.13 23.92 -45.39
CA ARG A 2 -20.41 24.38 -44.03
C ARG A 2 -19.26 23.92 -43.13
N GLY A 3 -18.52 24.86 -42.55
CA GLY A 3 -17.55 24.58 -41.50
C GLY A 3 -18.29 24.16 -40.24
N PHE A 4 -17.99 22.96 -39.75
CA PHE A 4 -18.35 22.54 -38.40
C PHE A 4 -17.32 23.15 -37.46
N THR A 5 -17.72 24.17 -36.69
CA THR A 5 -16.99 24.56 -35.48
C THR A 5 -17.52 23.70 -34.34
N PHE A 6 -16.67 22.85 -33.78
CA PHE A 6 -16.95 22.13 -32.55
C PHE A 6 -16.76 23.14 -31.41
N ASP A 7 -17.86 23.70 -30.90
CA ASP A 7 -17.83 24.55 -29.71
C ASP A 7 -17.63 23.66 -28.48
N TYR A 8 -16.37 23.29 -28.23
CA TYR A 8 -15.99 22.65 -26.98
C TYR A 8 -15.85 23.73 -25.90
N THR A 9 -16.78 23.74 -24.96
CA THR A 9 -16.61 24.45 -23.69
C THR A 9 -16.13 23.41 -22.68
N PRO A 10 -14.89 23.52 -22.15
CA PRO A 10 -14.47 22.71 -21.02
C PRO A 10 -15.38 23.08 -19.84
N SER A 11 -16.22 22.15 -19.41
CA SER A 11 -16.91 22.28 -18.12
C SER A 11 -15.84 22.21 -17.03
N ASP A 12 -15.71 23.26 -16.22
CA ASP A 12 -14.77 23.37 -15.08
C ASP A 12 -15.00 22.34 -13.94
N LYS A 13 -15.86 21.35 -14.14
CA LYS A 13 -15.84 20.12 -13.35
C LYS A 13 -14.80 19.21 -13.98
N PHE A 14 -13.61 19.17 -13.40
CA PHE A 14 -12.63 18.12 -13.68
C PHE A 14 -13.39 16.80 -13.83
N ASP A 15 -13.37 16.19 -15.01
CA ASP A 15 -13.80 14.80 -15.14
C ASP A 15 -12.94 14.04 -14.13
N ARG A 16 -13.55 13.56 -13.04
CA ARG A 16 -12.90 12.73 -12.04
C ARG A 16 -13.34 11.28 -12.29
N PRO A 17 -12.94 10.68 -13.42
CA PRO A 17 -13.44 9.36 -13.82
C PRO A 17 -13.14 8.31 -12.76
N ASP A 18 -12.00 8.42 -12.06
CA ASP A 18 -11.64 7.50 -10.98
C ASP A 18 -12.57 7.63 -9.78
N GLU A 19 -12.99 8.84 -9.41
CA GLU A 19 -13.97 9.05 -8.32
C GLU A 19 -15.36 8.53 -8.69
N GLU A 20 -15.74 8.62 -9.97
CA GLU A 20 -17.00 8.07 -10.48
C GLU A 20 -16.96 6.54 -10.52
N VAL A 21 -15.86 5.95 -11.02
CA VAL A 21 -15.65 4.50 -11.01
C VAL A 21 -15.60 3.96 -9.58
N ALA A 22 -14.91 4.66 -8.67
CA ALA A 22 -14.83 4.26 -7.27
C ALA A 22 -16.21 4.24 -6.58
N ARG A 23 -17.13 5.15 -6.93
CA ARG A 23 -18.48 5.19 -6.34
C ARG A 23 -19.47 4.24 -7.02
N ASN A 24 -19.45 4.23 -8.35
CA ASN A 24 -20.55 3.69 -9.16
C ASN A 24 -20.14 2.54 -10.09
N GLY A 25 -18.84 2.23 -10.17
CA GLY A 25 -18.34 1.12 -10.99
C GLY A 25 -18.85 -0.25 -10.51
N SER A 26 -18.63 -1.28 -11.32
CA SER A 26 -18.79 -2.65 -10.82
C SER A 26 -17.69 -3.00 -9.80
N VAL A 27 -17.85 -4.10 -9.05
CA VAL A 27 -16.77 -4.62 -8.18
C VAL A 27 -15.48 -4.86 -8.97
N TYR A 28 -15.62 -5.36 -10.20
CA TYR A 28 -14.51 -5.56 -11.11
C TYR A 28 -13.81 -4.23 -11.47
N ASP A 29 -14.58 -3.19 -11.80
CA ASP A 29 -14.01 -1.88 -12.13
C ASP A 29 -13.32 -1.24 -10.91
N ARG A 30 -13.93 -1.31 -9.72
CA ARG A 30 -13.33 -0.83 -8.48
C ARG A 30 -12.04 -1.57 -8.12
N SER A 31 -12.04 -2.89 -8.23
CA SER A 31 -10.84 -3.70 -7.96
C SER A 31 -9.72 -3.40 -8.95
N THR A 32 -10.06 -3.16 -10.22
CA THR A 32 -9.09 -2.76 -11.25
C THR A 32 -8.52 -1.38 -10.93
N LEU A 33 -9.38 -0.41 -10.61
CA LEU A 33 -8.99 0.93 -10.21
C LEU A 33 -8.08 0.90 -8.97
N ALA A 34 -8.41 0.09 -7.96
CA ALA A 34 -7.64 -0.07 -6.72
C ALA A 34 -6.19 -0.50 -6.94
N ARG A 35 -5.86 -1.10 -8.09
CA ARG A 35 -4.49 -1.51 -8.46
C ARG A 35 -3.69 -0.39 -9.13
N HIS A 36 -4.32 0.72 -9.51
CA HIS A 36 -3.64 1.82 -10.16
C HIS A 36 -2.69 2.52 -9.18
N GLU A 37 -1.49 2.82 -9.66
CA GLU A 37 -0.56 3.68 -8.96
C GLU A 37 -1.00 5.14 -9.14
N ASN A 38 -0.83 5.98 -8.13
CA ASN A 38 -1.16 7.43 -8.16
C ASN A 38 -2.65 7.78 -8.06
N LEU A 39 -3.47 6.95 -7.40
CA LEU A 39 -4.82 7.35 -7.02
C LEU A 39 -4.81 8.55 -6.08
N SER A 40 -5.83 9.40 -6.20
CA SER A 40 -6.02 10.48 -5.24
C SER A 40 -6.39 9.92 -3.86
N ARG A 41 -6.12 10.70 -2.80
CA ARG A 41 -6.52 10.34 -1.44
C ARG A 41 -8.02 10.08 -1.33
N GLU A 42 -8.83 10.86 -2.03
CA GLU A 42 -10.28 10.72 -2.05
C GLU A 42 -10.69 9.36 -2.65
N VAL A 43 -10.07 8.96 -3.78
CA VAL A 43 -10.32 7.65 -4.40
C VAL A 43 -9.98 6.50 -3.45
N PHE A 44 -8.85 6.56 -2.75
CA PHE A 44 -8.52 5.55 -1.73
C PHE A 44 -9.57 5.45 -0.63
N LEU A 45 -10.08 6.59 -0.15
CA LEU A 45 -11.09 6.61 0.92
C LEU A 45 -12.41 5.99 0.47
N ILE A 46 -12.86 6.26 -0.75
CA ILE A 46 -14.09 5.67 -1.31
C ILE A 46 -13.93 4.16 -1.47
N LEU A 47 -12.80 3.71 -2.05
CA LEU A 47 -12.56 2.28 -2.26
C LEU A 47 -12.44 1.53 -0.92
N ALA A 48 -11.91 2.17 0.12
CA ALA A 48 -11.78 1.63 1.46
C ALA A 48 -13.06 1.73 2.33
N ASP A 49 -14.16 2.28 1.79
CA ASP A 49 -15.48 2.29 2.44
C ASP A 49 -16.41 1.21 1.85
N THR A 50 -15.88 0.37 0.95
CA THR A 50 -16.62 -0.74 0.34
C THR A 50 -16.66 -1.97 1.22
N ASP A 51 -17.54 -2.93 0.90
CA ASP A 51 -17.61 -4.24 1.57
C ASP A 51 -16.98 -5.37 0.73
N GLU A 52 -16.24 -5.03 -0.33
CA GLU A 52 -15.78 -6.01 -1.31
C GLU A 52 -14.35 -6.48 -1.08
N TYR A 53 -14.21 -7.78 -0.81
CA TYR A 53 -12.91 -8.42 -0.60
C TYR A 53 -11.93 -8.18 -1.77
N ASP A 54 -12.39 -8.25 -3.02
CA ASP A 54 -11.53 -8.07 -4.20
C ASP A 54 -10.92 -6.66 -4.29
N VAL A 55 -11.65 -5.65 -3.82
CA VAL A 55 -11.18 -4.26 -3.75
C VAL A 55 -10.11 -4.15 -2.66
N TYR A 56 -10.37 -4.71 -1.47
CA TYR A 56 -9.41 -4.71 -0.36
C TYR A 56 -8.13 -5.48 -0.68
N SER A 57 -8.25 -6.64 -1.32
CA SER A 57 -7.11 -7.43 -1.80
C SER A 57 -6.25 -6.62 -2.78
N SER A 58 -6.90 -5.91 -3.71
CA SER A 58 -6.23 -5.03 -4.66
C SER A 58 -5.53 -3.84 -3.98
N LEU A 59 -6.18 -3.21 -2.99
CA LEU A 59 -5.57 -2.14 -2.20
C LEU A 59 -4.36 -2.65 -1.38
N ALA A 60 -4.45 -3.84 -0.78
CA ALA A 60 -3.35 -4.42 0.00
C ALA A 60 -2.09 -4.65 -0.85
N MET A 61 -2.27 -5.05 -2.11
CA MET A 61 -1.20 -5.26 -3.07
C MET A 61 -0.69 -3.98 -3.75
N ASN A 62 -1.42 -2.86 -3.64
CA ASN A 62 -1.02 -1.59 -4.25
C ASN A 62 0.01 -0.89 -3.35
N TYR A 63 1.23 -0.70 -3.87
CA TYR A 63 2.35 -0.14 -3.11
C TYR A 63 2.19 1.35 -2.77
N THR A 64 1.20 2.02 -3.34
CA THR A 64 0.86 3.42 -3.06
C THR A 64 -0.33 3.59 -2.09
N THR A 65 -0.93 2.49 -1.65
CA THR A 65 -2.02 2.53 -0.67
C THR A 65 -1.56 3.17 0.64
N PRO A 66 -2.26 4.21 1.13
CA PRO A 66 -1.86 4.90 2.35
C PRO A 66 -1.85 3.99 3.60
N PRO A 67 -0.95 4.23 4.57
CA PRO A 67 -0.81 3.38 5.77
C PRO A 67 -2.12 3.16 6.53
N ASP A 68 -2.92 4.22 6.73
CA ASP A 68 -4.18 4.11 7.47
C ASP A 68 -5.25 3.31 6.73
N ILE A 69 -5.16 3.23 5.40
CA ILE A 69 -6.01 2.34 4.59
C ILE A 69 -5.52 0.90 4.73
N LEU A 70 -4.21 0.66 4.79
CA LEU A 70 -3.64 -0.67 5.08
C LEU A 70 -4.08 -1.17 6.47
N ASP A 71 -4.11 -0.29 7.48
CA ASP A 71 -4.61 -0.64 8.81
C ASP A 71 -6.10 -1.06 8.77
N ARG A 72 -6.96 -0.29 8.08
CA ARG A 72 -8.37 -0.64 7.86
C ARG A 72 -8.54 -1.98 7.14
N ILE A 73 -7.68 -2.28 6.18
CA ILE A 73 -7.70 -3.57 5.47
C ILE A 73 -7.48 -4.72 6.45
N VAL A 74 -6.51 -4.58 7.35
CA VAL A 74 -6.16 -5.60 8.34
C VAL A 74 -7.23 -5.77 9.42
N GLU A 75 -7.92 -4.69 9.78
CA GLU A 75 -9.08 -4.74 10.68
C GLU A 75 -10.28 -5.44 10.04
N ARG A 76 -10.54 -5.16 8.76
CA ARG A 76 -11.71 -5.70 8.04
C ARG A 76 -11.51 -7.14 7.58
N PHE A 77 -10.35 -7.45 7.02
CA PHE A 77 -9.98 -8.75 6.45
C PHE A 77 -8.60 -9.17 6.99
N PRO A 78 -8.55 -9.76 8.21
CA PRO A 78 -7.31 -10.18 8.86
C PRO A 78 -6.42 -11.10 8.01
N GLU A 79 -7.00 -11.85 7.08
CA GLU A 79 -6.33 -12.72 6.11
C GLU A 79 -5.44 -11.95 5.11
N LEU A 80 -5.71 -10.66 4.87
CA LEU A 80 -4.91 -9.78 4.02
C LEU A 80 -3.70 -9.18 4.74
N ARG A 81 -3.51 -9.48 6.04
CA ARG A 81 -2.40 -8.94 6.85
C ARG A 81 -1.03 -9.20 6.24
N GLY A 82 -0.80 -10.36 5.62
CA GLY A 82 0.49 -10.66 4.97
C GLY A 82 0.83 -9.66 3.86
N PHE A 83 -0.13 -9.37 2.99
CA PHE A 83 0.04 -8.38 1.92
C PHE A 83 0.16 -6.96 2.48
N ALA A 84 -0.70 -6.59 3.43
CA ALA A 84 -0.70 -5.26 4.02
C ALA A 84 0.60 -4.97 4.79
N ALA A 85 1.11 -5.93 5.56
CA ALA A 85 2.33 -5.76 6.37
C ALA A 85 3.63 -5.73 5.55
N THR A 86 3.65 -6.40 4.39
CA THR A 86 4.81 -6.38 3.49
C THR A 86 4.78 -5.20 2.50
N ASN A 87 3.67 -4.45 2.46
CA ASN A 87 3.50 -3.29 1.61
C ASN A 87 4.53 -2.18 1.95
N PRO A 88 5.21 -1.57 0.96
CA PRO A 88 6.17 -0.49 1.21
C PRO A 88 5.58 0.74 1.88
N SER A 89 4.27 0.99 1.75
CA SER A 89 3.56 2.11 2.38
C SER A 89 3.03 1.79 3.78
N ALA A 90 3.21 0.57 4.29
CA ALA A 90 2.75 0.20 5.63
C ALA A 90 3.43 1.02 6.73
N SER A 91 2.74 1.15 7.87
CA SER A 91 3.34 1.70 9.09
C SER A 91 4.44 0.78 9.60
N ALA A 92 5.44 1.33 10.29
CA ALA A 92 6.51 0.55 10.87
C ALA A 92 6.00 -0.54 11.83
N ASP A 93 4.92 -0.24 12.57
CA ASP A 93 4.29 -1.20 13.48
C ASP A 93 3.64 -2.36 12.74
N LEU A 94 2.92 -2.08 11.64
CA LEU A 94 2.37 -3.15 10.82
C LEU A 94 3.48 -3.96 10.16
N MET A 95 4.53 -3.33 9.64
CA MET A 95 5.69 -4.00 9.04
C MET A 95 6.37 -4.96 10.01
N ARG A 96 6.50 -4.62 11.29
CA ARG A 96 7.10 -5.50 12.31
C ARG A 96 6.40 -6.85 12.45
N THR A 97 5.13 -6.95 12.05
CA THR A 97 4.31 -8.16 12.18
C THR A 97 4.53 -9.19 11.07
N ALA A 98 5.27 -8.84 10.01
CA ALA A 98 5.59 -9.75 8.92
C ALA A 98 7.02 -10.32 9.03
N PRO A 99 7.26 -11.54 8.50
CA PRO A 99 8.61 -12.09 8.44
C PRO A 99 9.55 -11.20 7.61
N LEU A 100 10.76 -10.97 8.11
CA LEU A 100 11.76 -10.10 7.47
C LEU A 100 12.06 -10.51 6.01
N ALA A 101 12.03 -11.81 5.71
CA ALA A 101 12.34 -12.32 4.37
C ALA A 101 11.23 -12.04 3.34
N GLU A 102 10.01 -11.71 3.79
CA GLU A 102 8.86 -11.44 2.91
C GLU A 102 8.77 -9.97 2.49
N HIS A 103 9.51 -9.07 3.15
CA HIS A 103 9.59 -7.68 2.74
C HIS A 103 10.47 -7.56 1.49
N ILE A 104 10.02 -6.78 0.52
CA ILE A 104 10.93 -6.28 -0.51
C ILE A 104 11.89 -5.25 0.08
N ALA A 105 13.06 -5.08 -0.54
CA ALA A 105 14.10 -4.18 -0.05
C ALA A 105 13.58 -2.74 0.19
N GLN A 106 12.67 -2.24 -0.66
CA GLN A 106 12.07 -0.91 -0.49
C GLN A 106 11.23 -0.79 0.79
N SER A 107 10.47 -1.83 1.16
CA SER A 107 9.69 -1.86 2.39
C SER A 107 10.61 -1.76 3.62
N ILE A 108 11.74 -2.46 3.61
CA ILE A 108 12.75 -2.39 4.68
C ILE A 108 13.40 -1.00 4.76
N VAL A 109 13.71 -0.39 3.60
CA VAL A 109 14.24 0.98 3.58
C VAL A 109 13.24 1.97 4.17
N ASN A 110 11.95 1.82 3.85
CA ASN A 110 10.89 2.68 4.38
C ASN A 110 10.70 2.47 5.88
N PHE A 111 10.70 1.23 6.36
CA PHE A 111 10.71 0.90 7.79
C PHE A 111 11.86 1.62 8.51
N LEU A 112 13.09 1.47 8.01
CA LEU A 112 14.29 2.08 8.59
C LEU A 112 14.22 3.61 8.63
N ASN A 113 13.55 4.24 7.65
CA ASN A 113 13.32 5.68 7.66
C ASN A 113 12.30 6.07 8.74
N GLN A 114 11.20 5.33 8.87
CA GLN A 114 10.14 5.59 9.86
C GLN A 114 10.65 5.48 11.30
N VAL A 115 11.56 4.54 11.57
CA VAL A 115 12.14 4.34 12.91
C VAL A 115 13.42 5.17 13.14
N GLU A 116 13.78 6.06 12.21
CA GLU A 116 14.98 6.89 12.31
C GLU A 116 16.24 6.05 12.59
N ALA A 117 16.45 5.01 11.79
CA ALA A 117 17.61 4.14 11.91
C ALA A 117 18.92 4.87 11.57
N THR A 118 19.93 4.71 12.42
CA THR A 118 21.30 5.10 12.13
C THR A 118 21.89 4.25 11.00
N ASP A 119 22.96 4.72 10.37
CA ASP A 119 23.65 3.95 9.33
C ASP A 119 24.17 2.59 9.81
N ALA A 120 24.55 2.48 11.09
CA ALA A 120 25.02 1.23 11.67
C ALA A 120 23.89 0.21 11.77
N GLU A 121 22.72 0.62 12.27
CA GLU A 121 21.53 -0.23 12.39
C GLU A 121 21.00 -0.63 11.02
N ARG A 122 20.94 0.32 10.06
CA ARG A 122 20.58 0.04 8.67
C ARG A 122 21.50 -1.03 8.06
N ARG A 123 22.82 -0.90 8.22
CA ARG A 123 23.77 -1.89 7.70
C ARG A 123 23.56 -3.27 8.32
N GLU A 124 23.34 -3.34 9.64
CA GLU A 124 23.16 -4.62 10.31
C GLU A 124 21.83 -5.28 9.93
N LEU A 125 20.72 -4.54 9.86
CA LEU A 125 19.44 -5.10 9.42
C LEU A 125 19.51 -5.61 7.98
N MET A 126 20.05 -4.81 7.05
CA MET A 126 20.18 -5.23 5.65
C MET A 126 21.10 -6.45 5.49
N LYS A 127 22.18 -6.54 6.27
CA LYS A 127 23.06 -7.72 6.30
C LYS A 127 22.34 -8.98 6.79
N ARG A 128 21.42 -8.88 7.75
CA ARG A 128 20.58 -10.01 8.18
C ARG A 128 19.54 -10.36 7.12
N TYR A 129 18.85 -9.36 6.58
CA TYR A 129 17.86 -9.52 5.52
C TYR A 129 18.40 -10.29 4.30
N TYR A 130 19.57 -9.90 3.76
CA TYR A 130 20.15 -10.55 2.58
C TYR A 130 20.65 -11.99 2.80
N LYS A 131 20.65 -12.48 4.04
CA LYS A 131 20.97 -13.89 4.35
C LYS A 131 19.73 -14.78 4.38
N LEU A 132 18.54 -14.19 4.44
CA LEU A 132 17.29 -14.93 4.50
C LEU A 132 16.82 -15.30 3.08
N GLN A 133 16.09 -16.40 2.99
CA GLN A 133 15.37 -16.79 1.78
C GLN A 133 13.89 -16.88 2.13
N PRO A 134 12.99 -16.24 1.35
CA PRO A 134 11.56 -16.46 1.50
C PRO A 134 11.15 -17.88 1.05
N PRO A 135 10.04 -18.45 1.56
CA PRO A 135 9.12 -17.82 2.50
C PRO A 135 9.49 -18.02 3.98
N GLY A 136 8.98 -17.13 4.84
CA GLY A 136 9.07 -17.21 6.31
C GLY A 136 10.28 -16.48 6.92
N GLY A 137 10.88 -17.09 7.94
CA GLY A 137 11.95 -16.48 8.75
C GLY A 137 11.43 -15.70 9.97
N PRO A 138 12.33 -15.05 10.73
CA PRO A 138 11.96 -14.27 11.91
C PRO A 138 11.16 -13.03 11.53
N LEU A 139 10.31 -12.54 12.43
CA LEU A 139 9.59 -11.28 12.23
C LEU A 139 10.57 -10.11 12.13
N LEU A 140 10.24 -9.11 11.32
CA LEU A 140 11.01 -7.88 11.26
C LEU A 140 11.13 -7.24 12.66
N GLY A 141 10.06 -7.27 13.46
CA GLY A 141 10.05 -6.77 14.83
C GLY A 141 11.09 -7.45 15.72
N ASP A 142 11.15 -8.78 15.69
CA ASP A 142 12.10 -9.56 16.50
C ASP A 142 13.54 -9.24 16.12
N VAL A 143 13.84 -9.24 14.82
CA VAL A 143 15.19 -8.91 14.32
C VAL A 143 15.57 -7.47 14.66
N TRP A 144 14.61 -6.55 14.61
CA TRP A 144 14.86 -5.14 14.93
C TRP A 144 15.12 -4.93 16.42
N ALA A 145 14.37 -5.59 17.30
CA ALA A 145 14.57 -5.53 18.75
C ALA A 145 15.97 -6.02 19.17
N ASP A 146 16.52 -7.02 18.46
CA ASP A 146 17.92 -7.47 18.67
C ASP A 146 18.96 -6.41 18.27
N ILE A 147 18.66 -5.55 17.29
CA ILE A 147 19.57 -4.52 16.77
C ILE A 147 19.48 -3.25 17.62
N ARG A 148 18.27 -2.88 18.01
CA ARG A 148 17.96 -1.71 18.83
C ARG A 148 17.12 -2.14 20.04
N PRO A 149 17.76 -2.68 21.09
CA PRO A 149 17.09 -2.91 22.36
C PRO A 149 16.69 -1.56 22.97
N GLU A 150 15.46 -1.48 23.48
CA GLU A 150 14.93 -0.29 24.18
C GLU A 150 15.72 0.08 25.45
#